data_AF-A0AAC9JJ23-F1
#
_entry.id   AF-A0AAC9JJ23-F1
#
_cell.length_a   1.000
_cell.length_b   1.000
_cell.length_c   1.000
_cell.angle_alpha   90.00
_cell.angle_beta   90.00
_cell.angle_gamma   90.00
#
_symmetry.space_group_name_H-M   'P 1'
#
loop_
_entity.id
_entity.type
_entity.pdbx_description
1 polymer ?
#
loop_
_entity_poly.entity_id
_entity_poly.type
_entity_poly.pdbx_seq_one_letter_code
_entity_poly.pdbx_strand_id
1 'polypeptide(L)'
;MIQNSLTPKFEPKQHRVWFTQRLRYKGMQQALVLNAFNFYSTTDKDGYLKVSAEYSPVDLWRLSGGLNIFYGKQPFTFWGQFEDASNFFVRFRYFY
;
A
#
# COMPACT_ATOMS: atom_id res chain seq x y z
N MET A 1 29.28 -6.61 20.64
CA MET A 1 29.56 -8.05 20.75
C MET A 1 28.89 -8.76 19.57
N ILE A 2 29.62 -8.97 18.47
CA ILE A 2 29.09 -9.55 17.20
C ILE A 2 30.16 -10.52 16.66
N GLN A 3 30.45 -11.62 17.35
CA GLN A 3 31.49 -12.54 16.88
C GLN A 3 31.15 -14.04 16.93
N ASN A 4 29.95 -14.45 17.37
CA ASN A 4 29.61 -15.88 17.42
C ASN A 4 28.15 -16.16 17.03
N SER A 5 27.77 -15.97 15.76
CA SER A 5 26.50 -16.49 15.24
C SER A 5 26.76 -17.46 14.08
N LEU A 6 26.15 -18.64 14.15
CA LEU A 6 26.40 -19.80 13.28
C LEU A 6 25.60 -19.75 11.96
N THR A 7 24.85 -18.67 11.71
CA THR A 7 23.96 -18.52 10.53
C THR A 7 23.92 -17.07 10.03
N PRO A 8 24.97 -16.58 9.35
CA PRO A 8 25.05 -15.19 8.88
C PRO A 8 24.04 -14.82 7.77
N LYS A 9 23.32 -15.80 7.21
CA LYS A 9 22.28 -15.58 6.18
C LYS A 9 20.91 -15.18 6.75
N PHE A 10 20.70 -15.35 8.06
CA PHE A 10 19.41 -15.08 8.73
C PHE A 10 19.47 -13.91 9.73
N GLU A 11 20.59 -13.18 9.80
CA GLU A 11 20.65 -11.97 10.61
C GLU A 11 19.83 -10.86 9.97
N PRO A 12 18.81 -10.30 10.64
CA PRO A 12 18.06 -9.17 10.11
C PRO A 12 19.03 -8.00 9.98
N LYS A 13 19.34 -7.59 8.75
CA LYS A 13 20.15 -6.40 8.46
C LYS A 13 19.68 -5.25 9.34
N GLN A 14 20.55 -4.78 10.23
CA GLN A 14 20.28 -3.76 11.27
C GLN A 14 19.76 -2.42 10.72
N HIS A 15 19.81 -2.20 9.40
CA HIS A 15 19.31 -0.99 8.75
C HIS A 15 18.21 -1.35 7.75
N ARG A 16 16.96 -1.26 8.21
CA ARG A 16 15.78 -1.25 7.34
C ARG A 16 15.36 0.19 7.07
N VAL A 17 15.51 0.62 5.82
CA VAL A 17 15.07 1.94 5.38
C VAL A 17 13.77 1.78 4.59
N TRP A 18 12.73 2.47 5.05
CA TRP A 18 11.42 2.44 4.44
C TRP A 18 11.15 3.79 3.81
N PHE A 19 10.81 3.78 2.53
CA PHE A 19 10.35 4.94 1.80
C PHE A 19 8.83 4.90 1.76
N THR A 20 8.20 5.91 2.36
CA THR A 20 6.74 6.07 2.32
C THR A 20 6.41 7.30 1.49
N GLN A 21 5.63 7.12 0.45
CA GLN A 21 5.12 8.19 -0.41
C GLN A 21 3.61 8.20 -0.31
N ARG A 22 3.03 9.35 0.06
CA ARG A 22 1.59 9.52 0.14
C ARG A 22 1.17 10.73 -0.70
N LEU A 23 0.35 10.47 -1.70
CA LEU A 23 -0.26 11.48 -2.54
C LEU A 23 -1.76 11.56 -2.24
N ARG A 24 -2.25 12.76 -1.96
CA ARG A 24 -3.68 13.04 -1.82
C ARG A 24 -4.04 14.21 -2.71
N TYR A 25 -4.93 13.96 -3.65
CA TYR A 25 -5.47 14.97 -4.55
C TYR A 25 -6.95 15.18 -4.25
N LYS A 26 -7.36 16.45 -4.17
CA LYS A 26 -8.76 16.84 -4.01
C LYS A 26 -9.11 17.80 -5.14
N GLY A 27 -10.05 17.42 -5.98
CA GLY A 27 -10.54 18.22 -7.10
C GLY A 27 -12.06 18.43 -7.03
N MET A 28 -12.58 19.26 -7.94
CA MET A 28 -14.03 19.46 -8.12
C MET A 28 -14.74 19.85 -6.82
N GLN A 29 -14.26 20.88 -6.12
CA GLN A 29 -14.81 21.28 -4.81
C GLN A 29 -14.85 20.12 -3.79
N GLN A 30 -13.85 19.23 -3.83
CA GLN A 30 -13.74 18.03 -3.00
C GLN A 30 -14.73 16.91 -3.35
N ALA A 31 -15.48 17.04 -4.45
CA ALA A 31 -16.25 15.95 -5.00
C ALA A 31 -15.39 14.79 -5.48
N LEU A 32 -14.15 15.04 -5.90
CA LEU A 32 -13.20 14.01 -6.29
C LEU A 32 -12.03 13.97 -5.33
N VAL A 33 -11.83 12.85 -4.64
CA VAL A 33 -10.68 12.60 -3.78
C VAL A 33 -9.93 11.39 -4.28
N LEU A 34 -8.69 11.59 -4.70
CA LEU A 34 -7.78 10.52 -5.07
C LEU A 34 -6.72 10.39 -3.98
N ASN A 35 -6.48 9.18 -3.50
CA ASN A 35 -5.36 8.87 -2.62
C ASN A 35 -4.51 7.77 -3.23
N ALA A 36 -3.21 7.98 -3.25
CA ALA A 36 -2.23 6.95 -3.54
C ALA A 36 -1.23 6.89 -2.39
N PHE A 37 -0.96 5.69 -1.90
CA PHE A 37 -0.01 5.42 -0.84
C PHE A 37 0.92 4.33 -1.32
N ASN A 38 2.19 4.66 -1.41
CA ASN A 38 3.24 3.76 -1.82
C ASN A 38 4.22 3.59 -0.66
N PHE A 39 4.50 2.34 -0.34
CA PHE A 39 5.40 1.95 0.73
C PHE A 39 6.45 1.04 0.12
N TYR A 40 7.72 1.39 0.21
CA TYR A 40 8.80 0.67 -0.43
C TYR A 40 9.95 0.45 0.55
N SER A 41 10.34 -0.81 0.76
CA SER A 41 11.51 -1.17 1.55
C SER A 41 12.71 -1.34 0.62
N THR A 42 13.75 -0.52 0.81
CA THR A 42 14.98 -0.65 0.00
C THR A 42 15.80 -1.88 0.39
N THR A 43 15.62 -2.39 1.62
CA THR A 43 16.39 -3.50 2.18
C THR A 43 15.98 -4.84 1.60
N ASP A 44 14.67 -5.06 1.41
CA ASP A 44 14.09 -6.34 0.97
C ASP A 44 13.53 -6.27 -0.48
N LYS A 45 13.58 -5.09 -1.13
CA LYS A 45 13.03 -4.83 -2.49
C LYS A 45 11.56 -5.27 -2.62
N ASP A 46 10.81 -5.11 -1.55
CA ASP A 46 9.38 -5.34 -1.48
C ASP A 46 8.64 -4.03 -1.14
N GLY A 47 7.35 -4.00 -1.48
CA GLY A 47 6.54 -2.81 -1.36
C GLY A 47 5.05 -3.06 -1.47
N TYR A 48 4.31 -2.01 -1.13
CA TYR A 48 2.86 -1.98 -1.07
C TYR A 48 2.35 -0.69 -1.70
N LEU A 49 1.50 -0.81 -2.70
CA LEU A 49 0.81 0.30 -3.35
C LEU A 49 -0.68 0.18 -3.07
N LYS A 50 -1.22 1.19 -2.39
CA LYS A 50 -2.65 1.37 -2.21
C LYS A 50 -3.11 2.59 -3.00
N VAL A 51 -4.07 2.40 -3.88
CA VAL A 51 -4.72 3.50 -4.58
C VAL A 51 -6.22 3.46 -4.27
N SER A 52 -6.81 4.64 -4.07
CA SER A 52 -8.24 4.76 -3.85
C SER A 52 -8.77 6.04 -4.49
N ALA A 53 -9.94 5.95 -5.08
CA ALA A 53 -10.69 7.07 -5.62
C ALA A 53 -12.04 7.16 -4.93
N GLU A 54 -12.44 8.35 -4.56
CA GLU A 54 -13.76 8.65 -4.03
C GLU A 54 -14.37 9.77 -4.86
N TYR A 55 -15.61 9.57 -5.30
CA TYR A 55 -16.37 10.51 -6.10
C TYR A 55 -17.73 10.74 -5.45
N SER A 56 -18.00 11.99 -5.08
CA SER A 56 -19.19 12.46 -4.35
C SER A 56 -19.56 13.85 -4.88
N PRO A 57 -20.10 13.96 -6.10
CA PRO A 57 -20.45 15.25 -6.71
C PRO A 57 -21.62 15.94 -6.02
N VAL A 58 -22.51 15.17 -5.40
CA VAL A 58 -23.66 15.66 -4.64
C VAL A 58 -23.76 14.85 -3.34
N ASP A 59 -24.40 15.41 -2.32
CA ASP A 59 -24.54 14.74 -1.03
C ASP A 59 -25.53 13.54 -1.06
N LEU A 60 -26.20 13.31 -2.20
CA LEU A 60 -27.12 12.19 -2.39
C LEU A 60 -26.43 10.85 -2.64
N TRP A 61 -25.22 10.83 -3.18
CA TRP A 61 -24.55 9.58 -3.50
C TRP A 61 -23.04 9.69 -3.49
N ARG A 62 -22.39 8.55 -3.24
CA ARG A 62 -20.96 8.42 -3.21
C ARG A 62 -20.51 7.12 -3.83
N LEU A 63 -19.56 7.21 -4.74
CA LEU A 63 -18.85 6.08 -5.29
C LEU A 63 -17.43 6.07 -4.74
N SER A 64 -16.98 4.94 -4.24
CA SER A 64 -15.62 4.76 -3.75
C SER A 64 -15.06 3.49 -4.36
N GLY A 65 -13.87 3.57 -4.92
CA GLY A 65 -13.11 2.44 -5.43
C GLY A 65 -11.72 2.43 -4.85
N GLY A 66 -11.13 1.26 -4.67
CA GLY A 66 -9.75 1.15 -4.26
C GLY A 66 -9.13 -0.17 -4.64
N LEU A 67 -7.82 -0.14 -4.77
CA LEU A 67 -6.97 -1.26 -5.12
C LEU A 67 -5.81 -1.30 -4.12
N ASN A 68 -5.55 -2.48 -3.58
CA ASN A 68 -4.37 -2.78 -2.79
C ASN A 68 -3.52 -3.72 -3.63
N ILE A 69 -2.27 -3.35 -3.91
CA ILE A 69 -1.34 -4.12 -4.73
C ILE A 69 -0.06 -4.29 -3.91
N PHE A 70 0.32 -5.52 -3.64
CA PHE A 70 1.61 -5.86 -3.04
C PHE A 70 2.58 -6.24 -4.17
N TYR A 71 3.81 -5.74 -4.15
CA TYR A 71 4.82 -6.03 -5.17
C TYR A 71 6.19 -6.28 -4.52
N GLY A 72 6.85 -7.40 -4.83
CA GLY A 72 8.16 -7.74 -4.29
C GLY A 72 8.95 -8.66 -5.21
N LYS A 73 10.27 -8.49 -5.28
CA LYS A 73 11.14 -9.26 -6.20
C LYS A 73 11.45 -10.69 -5.74
N GLN A 74 11.02 -11.11 -4.55
CA GLN A 74 11.35 -12.41 -3.96
C GLN A 74 10.12 -13.08 -3.34
N PRO A 75 9.72 -14.28 -3.79
CA PRO A 75 8.52 -14.99 -3.30
C PRO A 75 8.67 -15.56 -1.86
N PHE A 76 9.80 -15.30 -1.18
CA PHE A 76 10.10 -15.77 0.19
C PHE A 76 10.23 -14.62 1.20
N THR A 77 9.80 -13.39 0.87
CA THR A 77 9.74 -12.28 1.83
C THR A 77 8.45 -12.33 2.65
N PHE A 78 8.43 -11.66 3.82
CA PHE A 78 7.28 -11.62 4.73
C PHE A 78 5.99 -11.13 4.04
N TRP A 79 6.12 -10.32 2.98
CA TRP A 79 5.00 -9.82 2.17
C TRP A 79 4.65 -10.70 0.95
N GLY A 80 5.54 -11.59 0.51
CA GLY A 80 5.25 -12.60 -0.53
C GLY A 80 4.21 -13.63 -0.09
N GLN A 81 3.99 -13.78 1.22
CA GLN A 81 2.86 -14.55 1.77
C GLN A 81 1.50 -13.87 1.53
N PHE A 82 1.51 -12.57 1.19
CA PHE A 82 0.33 -11.75 0.89
C PHE A 82 0.26 -11.36 -0.60
N GLU A 83 1.02 -12.03 -1.48
CA GLU A 83 0.94 -11.80 -2.93
C GLU A 83 -0.52 -11.97 -3.45
N ASP A 84 -1.28 -12.88 -2.81
CA ASP A 84 -2.71 -13.13 -3.03
C ASP A 84 -3.67 -12.14 -2.35
N ALA A 85 -3.18 -11.18 -1.56
CA ALA A 85 -4.02 -10.18 -0.87
C ALA A 85 -4.27 -8.92 -1.71
N SER A 86 -3.85 -8.94 -2.99
CA SER A 86 -4.17 -7.90 -3.94
C SER A 86 -5.68 -7.88 -4.17
N ASN A 87 -6.35 -6.89 -3.59
CA ASN A 87 -7.81 -6.83 -3.58
C ASN A 87 -8.28 -5.49 -4.16
N PHE A 88 -9.27 -5.56 -5.04
CA PHE A 88 -10.02 -4.40 -5.48
C PHE A 88 -11.38 -4.39 -4.81
N PHE A 89 -11.80 -3.20 -4.39
CA PHE A 89 -13.16 -2.99 -3.92
C PHE A 89 -13.77 -1.81 -4.63
N VAL A 90 -15.07 -1.93 -4.88
CA VAL A 90 -15.91 -0.83 -5.30
C VAL A 90 -17.10 -0.78 -4.36
N ARG A 91 -17.47 0.42 -3.95
CA ARG A 91 -18.56 0.69 -3.04
C ARG A 91 -19.38 1.83 -3.61
N PHE A 92 -20.67 1.58 -3.79
CA PHE A 92 -21.65 2.62 -4.07
C PHE A 92 -22.50 2.83 -2.82
N ARG A 93 -22.71 4.08 -2.42
CA ARG A 93 -23.58 4.45 -1.30
C ARG A 93 -24.53 5.54 -1.77
N TYR A 94 -25.82 5.33 -1.54
CA TYR A 94 -26.86 6.32 -1.75
C TYR A 94 -27.36 6.79 -0.38
N PHE A 95 -27.48 8.10 -0.20
CA PHE A 95 -28.02 8.73 0.99
C PHE A 95 -29.44 9.20 0.62
N TYR A 96 -30.46 8.57 1.21
CA TYR A 96 -31.87 8.93 1.06
C TYR A 96 -32.30 9.86 2.20
#